data_AF-A0A847VTB6-F1
#
_entry.id   AF-A0A847VTB6-F1
#
_cell.length_a   1.000
_cell.length_b   1.000
_cell.length_c   1.000
_cell.angle_alpha   90.00
_cell.angle_beta   90.00
_cell.angle_gamma   90.00
#
_symmetry.space_group_name_H-M   'P 1'
#
loop_
_entity.id
_entity.type
_entity.pdbx_description
1 polymer ?
#
loop_
_entity_poly.entity_id
_entity_poly.type
_entity_poly.pdbx_seq_one_letter_code
_entity_poly.pdbx_strand_id
1 'polypeptide(L)'
;MPKIKSNKKRAITNIKANAMNKAKKSALKTAMKNVFTAVANNNKEEATAALNVAFSKLDKSVVDGIHHKNYSSRQKARLTKAVNSLEVE
;
A
#
# COMPACT_ATOMS: atom_id res chain seq x y z
N MET A 1 -31.91 -5.09 0.32
CA MET A 1 -31.72 -3.92 1.22
C MET A 1 -32.17 -4.32 2.64
N PRO A 2 -31.43 -3.98 3.71
CA PRO A 2 -31.86 -4.30 5.07
C PRO A 2 -33.24 -3.70 5.38
N LYS A 3 -34.07 -4.37 6.17
CA LYS A 3 -35.41 -3.85 6.51
C LYS A 3 -35.36 -2.80 7.63
N ILE A 4 -34.47 -2.99 8.62
CA ILE A 4 -34.26 -2.08 9.76
C ILE A 4 -33.55 -0.79 9.31
N LYS A 5 -34.03 0.37 9.77
CA LYS A 5 -33.52 1.70 9.40
C LYS A 5 -32.02 1.87 9.67
N SER A 6 -31.54 1.45 10.84
CA SER A 6 -30.12 1.49 11.22
C SER A 6 -29.26 0.67 10.25
N ASN A 7 -29.72 -0.52 9.87
CA ASN A 7 -29.00 -1.40 8.95
C ASN A 7 -28.97 -0.83 7.53
N LYS A 8 -30.05 -0.19 7.05
CA LYS A 8 -30.04 0.53 5.75
C LYS A 8 -28.96 1.61 5.74
N LYS A 9 -28.86 2.41 6.81
CA LYS A 9 -27.81 3.43 6.96
C LYS A 9 -26.41 2.80 6.94
N ARG A 10 -26.20 1.71 7.68
CA ARG A 10 -24.91 0.99 7.72
C ARG A 10 -24.50 0.45 6.35
N ALA A 11 -25.43 -0.10 5.58
CA ALA A 11 -25.15 -0.57 4.22
C ALA A 11 -24.60 0.56 3.33
N ILE A 12 -25.22 1.73 3.36
CA ILE A 12 -24.79 2.90 2.57
C ILE A 12 -23.41 3.39 3.03
N THR A 13 -23.16 3.51 4.34
CA THR A 13 -21.86 3.95 4.84
C THR A 13 -20.74 2.97 4.52
N ASN A 14 -21.03 1.66 4.58
CA ASN A 14 -20.07 0.61 4.30
C ASN A 14 -19.64 0.62 2.83
N ILE A 15 -20.57 0.85 1.90
CA ILE A 15 -20.25 0.96 0.47
C ILE A 15 -19.29 2.14 0.21
N LYS A 16 -19.58 3.31 0.81
CA LYS A 16 -18.72 4.50 0.69
C LYS A 16 -17.31 4.24 1.26
N ALA A 17 -17.23 3.67 2.46
CA ALA A 17 -15.95 3.33 3.08
C ALA A 17 -15.18 2.28 2.28
N ASN A 18 -15.87 1.26 1.74
CA ASN A 18 -15.24 0.23 0.91
C ASN A 18 -14.63 0.82 -0.36
N ALA A 19 -15.34 1.70 -1.07
CA ALA A 19 -14.83 2.36 -2.27
C ALA A 19 -13.54 3.15 -2.00
N MET A 20 -13.51 3.95 -0.93
CA MET A 20 -12.31 4.71 -0.53
C MET A 20 -11.15 3.78 -0.15
N ASN A 21 -11.41 2.75 0.64
CA ASN A 21 -10.38 1.80 1.05
C ASN A 21 -9.84 0.97 -0.11
N LYS A 22 -10.70 0.65 -1.10
CA LYS A 22 -10.28 -0.04 -2.32
C LYS A 22 -9.30 0.81 -3.12
N ALA A 23 -9.57 2.10 -3.30
CA ALA A 23 -8.69 3.03 -3.99
C ALA A 23 -7.33 3.20 -3.27
N LYS A 24 -7.34 3.32 -1.95
CA LYS A 24 -6.10 3.39 -1.16
C LYS A 24 -5.27 2.11 -1.26
N LYS A 25 -5.91 0.94 -1.18
CA LYS A 25 -5.25 -0.37 -1.33
C LYS A 25 -4.67 -0.57 -2.73
N SER A 26 -5.38 -0.16 -3.79
CA SER A 26 -4.86 -0.26 -5.15
C SER A 26 -3.65 0.66 -5.35
N ALA A 27 -3.73 1.91 -4.89
CA ALA A 27 -2.63 2.87 -4.99
C ALA A 27 -1.35 2.40 -4.25
N LEU A 28 -1.51 1.70 -3.12
CA LEU A 28 -0.41 1.07 -2.38
C LEU A 28 0.19 -0.10 -3.18
N LYS A 29 -0.65 -1.01 -3.71
CA LYS A 29 -0.18 -2.12 -4.55
C LYS A 29 0.58 -1.64 -5.78
N THR A 30 0.11 -0.59 -6.44
CA THR A 30 0.81 0.03 -7.58
C THR A 30 2.16 0.57 -7.16
N ALA A 31 2.26 1.29 -6.05
CA ALA A 31 3.54 1.82 -5.58
C ALA A 31 4.56 0.70 -5.26
N MET A 32 4.11 -0.38 -4.62
CA MET A 32 4.99 -1.55 -4.40
C MET A 32 5.43 -2.20 -5.71
N LYS A 33 4.52 -2.33 -6.69
CA LYS A 33 4.84 -2.86 -8.01
C LYS A 33 5.89 -2.00 -8.72
N ASN A 34 5.77 -0.68 -8.64
CA ASN A 34 6.72 0.24 -9.26
C ASN A 34 8.16 0.06 -8.73
N VAL A 35 8.31 -0.23 -7.44
CA VAL A 35 9.63 -0.56 -6.86
C VAL A 35 10.17 -1.85 -7.50
N PHE A 36 9.36 -2.91 -7.57
CA PHE A 36 9.80 -4.17 -8.18
C PHE A 36 10.11 -4.04 -9.67
N THR A 37 9.38 -3.19 -10.41
CA THR A 37 9.70 -2.93 -11.83
C THR A 37 10.99 -2.15 -11.99
N ALA A 38 11.24 -1.13 -11.17
CA ALA A 38 12.51 -0.40 -11.17
C ALA A 38 13.69 -1.32 -10.81
N VAL A 39 13.48 -2.24 -9.86
CA VAL A 39 14.46 -3.25 -9.49
C VAL A 39 14.74 -4.21 -10.66
N ALA A 40 13.70 -4.69 -11.35
CA ALA A 40 13.86 -5.57 -12.50
C ALA A 40 14.58 -4.89 -13.68
N ASN A 41 14.47 -3.56 -13.79
CA ASN A 41 15.16 -2.76 -14.81
C ASN A 41 16.59 -2.34 -14.41
N ASN A 42 17.10 -2.79 -13.25
CA ASN A 42 18.41 -2.41 -12.69
C ASN A 42 18.64 -0.89 -12.55
N ASN A 43 17.58 -0.09 -12.42
CA ASN A 43 17.69 1.36 -12.26
C ASN A 43 17.70 1.74 -10.78
N LYS A 44 18.89 2.01 -10.23
CA LYS A 44 19.10 2.30 -8.80
C LYS A 44 18.45 3.61 -8.35
N GLU A 45 18.58 4.67 -9.14
CA GLU A 45 18.02 5.99 -8.80
C GLU A 45 16.48 5.94 -8.79
N GLU A 46 15.88 5.31 -9.79
CA GLU A 46 14.44 5.16 -9.87
C GLU A 46 13.90 4.22 -8.77
N ALA A 47 14.63 3.15 -8.43
CA ALA A 47 14.25 2.23 -7.37
C ALA A 47 14.24 2.90 -5.98
N THR A 48 15.23 3.75 -5.69
CA THR A 48 15.29 4.49 -4.42
C THR A 48 14.19 5.56 -4.32
N ALA A 49 13.93 6.29 -5.41
CA ALA A 49 12.82 7.25 -5.46
C ALA A 49 11.46 6.57 -5.28
N ALA A 50 11.23 5.45 -5.97
CA ALA A 50 10.01 4.66 -5.85
C ALA A 50 9.83 4.06 -4.45
N LEU A 51 10.93 3.66 -3.80
CA LEU A 51 10.92 3.10 -2.44
C LEU A 51 10.45 4.14 -1.41
N ASN A 52 10.89 5.40 -1.53
CA ASN A 52 10.42 6.48 -0.66
C ASN A 52 8.90 6.70 -0.77
N VAL A 53 8.36 6.68 -2.00
CA VAL A 53 6.92 6.78 -2.24
C VAL A 53 6.16 5.58 -1.66
N ALA A 54 6.71 4.38 -1.82
CA ALA A 54 6.10 3.16 -1.28
C ALA A 54 6.06 3.17 0.26
N PHE A 55 7.11 3.68 0.93
CA PHE A 55 7.17 3.78 2.38
C PHE A 55 6.13 4.77 2.92
N SER A 56 6.04 5.95 2.32
CA SER A 56 5.04 6.96 2.69
C SER A 56 3.61 6.38 2.60
N LYS A 57 3.30 5.66 1.52
CA LYS A 57 1.98 5.01 1.36
C LYS A 57 1.75 3.86 2.35
N LEU A 58 2.78 3.07 2.67
CA LEU A 58 2.70 2.00 3.67
C LEU A 58 2.39 2.56 5.05
N ASP A 59 3.07 3.62 5.48
CA ASP A 59 2.82 4.24 6.79
C ASP A 59 1.45 4.91 6.83
N LYS A 60 1.05 5.59 5.75
CA LYS A 60 -0.29 6.16 5.65
C LYS A 60 -1.38 5.10 5.78
N SER A 61 -1.15 3.89 5.25
CA SER A 61 -2.11 2.79 5.36
C SER A 61 -2.29 2.25 6.80
N VAL A 62 -1.27 2.43 7.65
CA VAL A 62 -1.35 2.10 9.08
C VAL A 62 -2.13 3.18 9.82
N VAL A 63 -1.83 4.46 9.57
CA VAL A 63 -2.54 5.59 10.17
C VAL A 63 -4.02 5.58 9.81
N ASP A 64 -4.35 5.25 8.55
CA ASP A 64 -5.72 5.12 8.07
C ASP A 64 -6.45 3.86 8.61
N GLY A 65 -5.77 3.01 9.38
CA GLY A 65 -6.33 1.78 9.96
C GLY A 65 -6.62 0.67 8.94
N ILE A 66 -6.08 0.77 7.72
CA ILE A 66 -6.32 -0.19 6.65
C ILE A 66 -5.47 -1.45 6.84
N HIS A 67 -4.24 -1.27 7.32
CA HIS A 67 -3.28 -2.35 7.57
C HIS A 67 -2.69 -2.25 8.97
N HIS A 68 -2.35 -3.39 9.56
CA HIS A 68 -1.67 -3.45 10.86
C HIS A 68 -0.18 -3.06 10.70
N LYS A 69 0.42 -2.56 11.79
CA LYS A 69 1.86 -2.20 11.82
C LYS A 69 2.78 -3.31 11.30
N ASN A 70 2.51 -4.57 11.69
CA ASN A 70 3.31 -5.72 11.24
C ASN A 70 3.23 -5.97 9.73
N TYR A 71 2.11 -5.62 9.09
CA TYR A 71 2.01 -5.68 7.64
C TYR A 71 2.96 -4.64 7.01
N SER A 72 2.92 -3.39 7.47
CA SER A 72 3.81 -2.33 6.99
C SER A 72 5.28 -2.71 7.19
N SER A 73 5.66 -3.12 8.41
CA SER A 73 7.04 -3.54 8.72
C SER A 73 7.54 -4.67 7.81
N ARG A 74 6.71 -5.69 7.57
CA ARG A 74 7.08 -6.80 6.68
C ARG A 74 7.26 -6.36 5.24
N GLN A 75 6.40 -5.48 4.73
CA GLN A 75 6.54 -4.99 3.36
C GLN A 75 7.75 -4.06 3.20
N LYS A 76 8.00 -3.18 4.18
CA LYS A 76 9.21 -2.35 4.20
C LYS A 76 10.48 -3.20 4.12
N ALA A 77 10.60 -4.21 4.99
CA ALA A 77 11.74 -5.13 4.98
C ALA A 77 11.94 -5.84 3.62
N ARG A 78 10.84 -6.27 2.98
CA ARG A 78 10.90 -6.90 1.65
C ARG A 78 11.36 -5.95 0.56
N LEU A 79 10.81 -4.74 0.53
CA LEU A 79 11.16 -3.73 -0.48
C LEU A 79 12.61 -3.26 -0.31
N THR A 80 13.05 -3.00 0.92
CA THR A 80 14.46 -2.66 1.19
C THR A 80 15.39 -3.77 0.74
N LYS A 81 15.09 -5.04 1.06
CA LYS A 81 15.91 -6.16 0.63
C LYS A 81 16.05 -6.24 -0.90
N ALA A 82 14.97 -5.96 -1.63
CA ALA A 82 14.97 -6.00 -3.10
C ALA A 82 15.74 -4.82 -3.73
N VAL A 83 15.73 -3.64 -3.12
CA VAL A 83 16.53 -2.51 -3.61
C VAL A 83 18.01 -2.70 -3.24
N ASN A 84 18.30 -3.12 -2.02
CA ASN A 84 19.67 -3.35 -1.57
C ASN A 84 20.37 -4.49 -2.33
N SER A 85 19.65 -5.47 -2.88
CA SER A 85 20.26 -6.48 -3.75
C SER A 85 20.83 -5.91 -5.05
N LEU A 86 20.44 -4.69 -5.45
CA LEU A 86 21.08 -3.99 -6.57
C LEU A 86 22.37 -3.26 -6.17
N GLU A 87 22.62 -3.09 -4.87
CA GLU A 87 23.81 -2.39 -4.35
C GLU A 87 24.96 -3.34 -4.04
N VAL A 88 24.79 -4.65 -4.26
CA VAL A 88 25.86 -5.63 -4.07
C VAL A 88 26.76 -5.62 -5.31
N GLU A 89 27.57 -4.57 -5.40
CA GLU A 89 28.89 -4.49 -6.06
C GLU A 89 29.74 -3.43 -5.36
#